data_AF-A0A6B2T2H6-F1
#
_entry.id   AF-A0A6B2T2H6-F1
#
_cell.length_a   1.000
_cell.length_b   1.000
_cell.length_c   1.000
_cell.angle_alpha   90.00
_cell.angle_beta   90.00
_cell.angle_gamma   90.00
#
_symmetry.space_group_name_H-M   'P 1'
#
loop_
_entity.id
_entity.type
_entity.pdbx_description
1 polymer ?
#
loop_
_entity_poly.entity_id
_entity_poly.type
_entity_poly.pdbx_seq_one_letter_code
_entity_poly.pdbx_strand_id
1 'polypeptide(L)'
;PQITNPFYPALVRELTHALHAGGRAVLLADCDDDPVAEAEYIADLLGRQVDALLVIPAHEERSRDAVTAAAARVPLVLMDRGCGPAVADSVAVDNTAGMALVLDHLAAAGRRRVCFLGATGTASAA
;
A
#
# COMPACT_ATOMS: atom_id res chain seq x y z
N PRO A 1 -6.88 2.52 0.44
CA PRO A 1 -6.40 3.60 1.33
C PRO A 1 -7.02 4.94 0.94
N GLN A 2 -7.11 5.87 1.88
CA GLN A 2 -7.60 7.25 1.65
C GLN A 2 -6.42 8.21 1.47
N ILE A 3 -6.46 9.10 0.47
CA ILE A 3 -5.39 10.10 0.27
C ILE A 3 -5.28 11.10 1.43
N THR A 4 -6.30 11.18 2.28
CA THR A 4 -6.33 12.05 3.47
C THR A 4 -5.41 11.59 4.60
N ASN A 5 -5.00 10.31 4.63
CA ASN A 5 -3.98 9.86 5.56
C ASN A 5 -2.62 10.48 5.15
N PRO A 6 -1.97 11.27 6.03
CA PRO A 6 -0.80 12.08 5.68
C PRO A 6 0.42 11.27 5.22
N PHE A 7 0.46 9.96 5.47
CA PHE A 7 1.49 9.07 4.93
C PHE A 7 1.46 9.02 3.38
N TYR A 8 0.27 8.91 2.76
CA TYR A 8 0.17 8.68 1.32
C TYR A 8 0.48 9.90 0.46
N PRO A 9 0.07 11.14 0.78
CA PRO A 9 0.51 12.33 0.04
C PRO A 9 2.03 12.49 0.02
N ALA A 10 2.70 12.19 1.13
CA ALA A 10 4.16 12.21 1.19
C ALA A 10 4.76 11.14 0.26
N LEU A 11 4.24 9.91 0.31
CA LEU A 11 4.65 8.82 -0.57
C LEU A 11 4.46 9.17 -2.05
N VAL A 12 3.27 9.66 -2.44
CA VAL A 12 2.95 10.06 -3.82
C VAL A 12 3.88 11.17 -4.30
N ARG A 13 4.20 12.15 -3.45
CA ARG A 13 5.14 13.23 -3.80
C ARG A 13 6.52 12.67 -4.14
N GLU A 14 7.08 11.83 -3.26
CA GLU A 14 8.42 11.27 -3.47
C GLU A 14 8.45 10.30 -4.67
N LEU A 15 7.41 9.49 -4.86
CA LEU A 15 7.25 8.64 -6.04
C LEU A 15 7.22 9.47 -7.32
N THR A 16 6.43 10.54 -7.34
CA THR A 16 6.31 11.42 -8.50
C THR A 16 7.66 12.07 -8.82
N HIS A 17 8.40 12.55 -7.82
CA HIS A 17 9.74 13.09 -8.02
C HIS A 17 10.71 12.04 -8.60
N ALA A 18 10.72 10.83 -8.04
CA ALA A 18 11.61 9.75 -8.50
C ALA A 18 11.30 9.32 -9.94
N LEU A 19 10.01 9.19 -10.29
CA LEU A 19 9.57 8.79 -11.62
C LEU A 19 9.77 9.91 -12.65
N HIS A 20 9.61 11.17 -12.25
CA HIS A 20 9.84 12.32 -13.12
C HIS A 20 11.29 12.42 -13.59
N ALA A 21 12.27 12.05 -12.74
CA ALA A 21 13.67 11.98 -13.14
C ALA A 21 13.92 10.97 -14.29
N GLY A 22 13.04 9.98 -14.44
CA GLY A 22 13.04 9.03 -15.55
C GLY A 22 12.10 9.40 -16.71
N GLY A 23 11.54 10.61 -16.75
CA GLY A 23 10.62 11.07 -17.78
C GLY A 23 9.21 10.46 -17.71
N ARG A 24 8.83 9.88 -16.56
CA ARG A 24 7.52 9.25 -16.37
C ARG A 24 6.57 10.18 -15.62
N ALA A 25 5.32 10.22 -16.06
CA ALA A 25 4.23 10.92 -15.38
C ALA A 25 3.43 9.97 -14.50
N VAL A 26 2.80 10.49 -13.45
CA VAL A 26 1.96 9.71 -12.52
C VAL A 26 0.50 10.09 -12.72
N LEU A 27 -0.36 9.09 -12.92
CA LEU A 27 -1.81 9.21 -12.78
C LEU A 27 -2.20 8.64 -11.42
N LEU A 28 -2.91 9.43 -10.62
CA LEU A 28 -3.34 9.05 -9.27
C LEU A 28 -4.84 8.75 -9.26
N ALA A 29 -5.22 7.65 -8.60
CA ALA A 29 -6.60 7.33 -8.26
C ALA A 29 -6.68 7.02 -6.75
N ASP A 30 -7.69 7.57 -6.08
CA ASP A 30 -7.97 7.32 -4.67
C ASP A 30 -9.23 6.46 -4.55
N CYS A 31 -9.10 5.27 -3.96
CA CYS A 31 -10.20 4.31 -3.78
C CYS A 31 -10.95 4.48 -2.46
N ASP A 32 -10.56 5.42 -1.59
CA ASP A 32 -11.21 5.68 -0.30
C ASP A 32 -11.41 4.42 0.57
N ASP A 33 -10.41 3.52 0.57
CA ASP A 33 -10.43 2.21 1.23
C ASP A 33 -11.54 1.24 0.75
N ASP A 34 -12.10 1.44 -0.43
CA ASP A 34 -13.05 0.52 -1.06
C ASP A 34 -12.41 -0.37 -2.14
N PRO A 35 -12.33 -1.71 -1.93
CA PRO A 35 -11.86 -2.65 -2.95
C PRO A 35 -12.68 -2.67 -4.24
N VAL A 36 -13.96 -2.28 -4.20
CA VAL A 36 -14.79 -2.21 -5.42
C VAL A 36 -14.36 -1.03 -6.28
N ALA A 37 -14.29 0.17 -5.70
CA ALA A 37 -13.77 1.36 -6.37
C ALA A 37 -12.31 1.15 -6.85
N GLU A 38 -11.48 0.47 -6.07
CA GLU A 38 -10.11 0.10 -6.48
C GLU A 38 -10.10 -0.72 -7.78
N ALA A 39 -10.93 -1.75 -7.88
CA ALA A 39 -11.01 -2.59 -9.07
C ALA A 39 -11.46 -1.79 -10.31
N GLU A 40 -12.41 -0.87 -10.15
CA GLU A 40 -12.87 0.03 -11.20
C GLU A 40 -11.73 0.96 -11.68
N TYR A 41 -11.01 1.60 -10.75
CA TYR A 41 -9.91 2.48 -11.10
C TYR A 41 -8.72 1.76 -11.72
N ILE A 42 -8.42 0.53 -11.28
CA ILE A 42 -7.42 -0.33 -11.94
C ILE A 42 -7.83 -0.57 -13.40
N ALA A 43 -9.09 -0.91 -13.65
CA ALA A 43 -9.59 -1.14 -15.01
C ALA A 43 -9.51 0.12 -15.88
N ASP A 44 -9.87 1.28 -15.33
CA ASP A 44 -9.79 2.57 -16.01
C ASP A 44 -8.36 2.96 -16.38
N LEU A 45 -7.41 2.78 -15.46
CA LEU A 45 -5.99 3.05 -15.72
C LEU A 45 -5.42 2.12 -16.80
N LEU A 46 -5.78 0.83 -16.76
CA LEU A 46 -5.43 -0.12 -17.83
C LEU A 46 -6.06 0.28 -19.17
N GLY A 47 -7.29 0.77 -19.16
CA GLY A 47 -7.97 1.30 -20.35
C GLY A 47 -7.29 2.54 -20.95
N ARG A 48 -6.60 3.32 -20.10
CA ARG A 48 -5.74 4.46 -20.50
C ARG A 48 -4.34 4.04 -20.93
N GLN A 49 -4.06 2.74 -21.02
CA GLN A 49 -2.78 2.18 -21.47
C GLN A 49 -1.56 2.68 -20.67
N VAL A 50 -1.68 2.76 -19.34
CA VAL A 50 -0.53 3.05 -18.48
C VAL A 50 0.57 2.00 -18.65
N ASP A 51 1.84 2.42 -18.56
CA ASP A 51 2.99 1.53 -18.74
C ASP A 51 3.19 0.56 -17.56
N ALA A 52 2.74 0.94 -16.37
CA ALA A 52 2.87 0.17 -15.13
C ALA A 52 1.85 0.65 -14.08
N LEU A 53 1.63 -0.17 -13.05
CA LEU A 53 0.79 0.15 -11.91
C LEU A 53 1.58 0.10 -10.59
N LEU A 54 1.37 1.12 -9.76
CA LEU A 54 1.74 1.10 -8.35
C LEU A 54 0.45 1.04 -7.56
N VAL A 55 0.22 -0.04 -6.82
CA VAL A 55 -1.05 -0.27 -6.11
C VAL A 55 -0.78 -0.36 -4.62
N ILE A 56 -1.54 0.41 -3.84
CA ILE A 56 -1.65 0.25 -2.40
C ILE A 56 -3.01 -0.40 -2.14
N PRO A 57 -3.07 -1.73 -1.90
CA PRO A 57 -4.33 -2.44 -1.75
C PRO A 57 -5.22 -1.84 -0.66
N ALA A 58 -6.51 -1.67 -0.96
CA ALA A 58 -7.53 -1.35 0.03
C ALA A 58 -7.70 -2.49 1.04
N HIS A 59 -7.59 -3.75 0.60
CA HIS A 59 -7.75 -4.91 1.46
C HIS A 59 -6.98 -6.13 0.94
N GLU A 60 -6.31 -6.88 1.81
CA GLU A 60 -5.47 -8.01 1.40
C GLU A 60 -6.21 -9.05 0.54
N GLU A 61 -7.35 -9.54 1.02
CA GLU A 61 -8.13 -10.56 0.29
C GLU A 61 -9.01 -9.98 -0.84
N ARG A 62 -9.81 -8.94 -0.54
CA ARG A 62 -10.81 -8.41 -1.50
C ARG A 62 -10.18 -7.70 -2.70
N SER A 63 -8.97 -7.15 -2.57
CA SER A 63 -8.23 -6.54 -3.68
C SER A 63 -7.53 -7.57 -4.56
N ARG A 64 -7.34 -8.80 -4.07
CA ARG A 64 -6.43 -9.79 -4.67
C ARG A 64 -6.75 -10.11 -6.12
N ASP A 65 -8.02 -10.33 -6.44
CA ASP A 65 -8.42 -10.74 -7.78
C ASP A 65 -8.17 -9.64 -8.82
N ALA A 66 -8.55 -8.40 -8.49
CA ALA A 66 -8.34 -7.24 -9.37
C ALA A 66 -6.84 -6.95 -9.58
N VAL A 67 -6.05 -6.98 -8.50
CA VAL A 67 -4.60 -6.78 -8.55
C VAL A 67 -3.93 -7.89 -9.36
N THR A 68 -4.30 -9.16 -9.15
CA THR A 68 -3.73 -10.30 -9.88
C THR A 68 -4.03 -10.19 -11.38
N ALA A 69 -5.26 -9.84 -11.74
CA ALA A 69 -5.65 -9.63 -13.13
C ALA A 69 -4.89 -8.46 -13.79
N ALA A 70 -4.60 -7.41 -13.03
CA ALA A 70 -3.81 -6.27 -13.51
C ALA A 70 -2.33 -6.61 -13.68
N ALA A 71 -1.74 -7.34 -12.73
CA ALA A 71 -0.34 -7.79 -12.78
C ALA A 71 -0.06 -8.69 -13.98
N ALA A 72 -1.07 -9.40 -14.50
CA ALA A 72 -0.95 -10.18 -15.74
C ALA A 72 -0.92 -9.33 -17.02
N ARG A 73 -1.25 -8.03 -16.95
CA ARG A 73 -1.39 -7.14 -18.12
C ARG A 73 -0.26 -6.12 -18.23
N VAL A 74 0.19 -5.57 -17.11
CA VAL A 74 1.26 -4.57 -17.04
C VAL A 74 2.14 -4.83 -15.82
N PRO A 75 3.41 -4.43 -15.82
CA PRO A 75 4.24 -4.44 -14.61
C PRO A 75 3.51 -3.78 -13.44
N LEU A 76 3.44 -4.48 -12.30
CA LEU A 76 2.74 -4.03 -11.11
C LEU A 76 3.64 -4.19 -9.89
N VAL A 77 3.68 -3.17 -9.04
CA VAL A 77 4.31 -3.23 -7.73
C VAL A 77 3.29 -2.88 -6.65
N LEU A 78 3.23 -3.72 -5.63
CA LEU A 78 2.45 -3.50 -4.42
C LEU A 78 3.21 -2.62 -3.45
N MET A 79 2.53 -1.70 -2.79
CA MET A 79 3.13 -0.78 -1.83
C MET A 79 2.36 -0.77 -0.52
N ASP A 80 3.08 -0.69 0.61
CA ASP A 80 2.54 -0.62 1.98
C ASP A 80 1.78 -1.89 2.44
N ARG A 81 0.87 -2.41 1.62
CA ARG A 81 0.11 -3.64 1.85
C ARG A 81 0.28 -4.64 0.70
N GLY A 82 0.10 -5.91 1.03
CA GLY A 82 0.09 -7.01 0.06
C GLY A 82 -1.33 -7.49 -0.28
N CYS A 83 -1.41 -8.43 -1.22
CA CYS A 83 -2.62 -9.21 -1.54
C CYS A 83 -2.38 -10.71 -1.33
N GLY A 84 -1.64 -11.06 -0.28
CA GLY A 84 -1.12 -12.41 -0.06
C GLY A 84 0.07 -12.76 -0.96
N PRO A 85 0.59 -13.99 -0.84
CA PRO A 85 1.82 -14.40 -1.52
C PRO A 85 1.65 -14.52 -3.04
N ALA A 86 2.75 -14.28 -3.74
CA ALA A 86 2.92 -14.50 -5.19
C ALA A 86 1.95 -13.75 -6.11
N VAL A 87 1.46 -12.57 -5.69
CA VAL A 87 0.62 -11.70 -6.56
C VAL A 87 1.48 -10.80 -7.44
N ALA A 88 2.40 -10.05 -6.84
CA ALA A 88 3.34 -9.15 -7.51
C ALA A 88 4.50 -8.83 -6.56
N ASP A 89 5.55 -8.18 -7.08
CA ASP A 89 6.61 -7.62 -6.23
C ASP A 89 6.00 -6.59 -5.27
N SER A 90 6.53 -6.52 -4.04
CA SER A 90 6.01 -5.63 -3.02
C SER A 90 7.11 -4.85 -2.31
N VAL A 91 6.79 -3.61 -1.93
CA VAL A 91 7.61 -2.75 -1.10
C VAL A 91 6.78 -2.32 0.11
N ALA A 92 7.13 -2.83 1.28
CA ALA A 92 6.43 -2.55 2.52
C ALA A 92 7.42 -2.46 3.70
N VAL A 93 6.95 -1.89 4.82
CA VAL A 93 7.69 -1.89 6.08
C VAL A 93 7.47 -3.22 6.78
N ASP A 94 8.52 -3.76 7.41
CA ASP A 94 8.38 -4.89 8.33
C ASP A 94 7.80 -4.39 9.66
N ASN A 95 6.47 -4.29 9.71
CA ASN A 95 5.73 -3.84 10.89
C ASN A 95 5.93 -4.79 12.08
N THR A 96 6.15 -6.09 11.83
CA THR A 96 6.37 -7.07 12.90
C THR A 96 7.72 -6.83 13.58
N ALA A 97 8.79 -6.69 12.79
CA ALA A 97 10.11 -6.34 13.32
C ALA A 97 10.09 -4.96 13.97
N GLY A 98 9.41 -3.97 13.37
CA GLY A 98 9.25 -2.64 13.93
C GLY A 98 8.57 -2.66 15.31
N MET A 99 7.48 -3.41 15.45
CA MET A 99 6.78 -3.56 16.73
C MET A 99 7.62 -4.30 17.77
N ALA A 100 8.37 -5.33 17.37
CA ALA A 100 9.30 -6.02 18.27
C ALA A 100 10.35 -5.05 18.83
N LEU A 101 10.96 -4.22 17.98
CA LEU A 101 11.93 -3.20 18.41
C LEU A 101 11.33 -2.18 19.38
N VAL A 102 10.09 -1.74 19.14
CA VAL A 102 9.38 -0.83 20.06
C VAL A 102 9.14 -1.49 21.41
N LEU A 103 8.67 -2.74 21.43
CA LEU A 103 8.40 -3.47 22.67
C LEU A 103 9.68 -3.77 23.46
N ASP A 104 10.77 -4.15 22.79
CA ASP A 104 12.07 -4.38 23.40
C ASP A 104 12.60 -3.10 24.06
N HIS A 105 12.48 -1.96 23.37
CA HIS A 105 12.86 -0.66 23.93
C HIS A 105 12.05 -0.31 25.19
N LEU A 106 10.72 -0.51 25.16
CA LEU A 106 9.86 -0.25 26.31
C LEU A 106 10.17 -1.16 27.49
N ALA A 107 10.42 -2.44 27.25
CA ALA A 107 10.80 -3.41 28.27
C ALA A 107 12.15 -3.04 28.92
N ALA A 108 13.15 -2.67 28.11
CA ALA A 108 14.45 -2.19 28.59
C ALA A 108 14.33 -0.92 29.45
N ALA A 109 13.36 -0.05 29.15
CA ALA A 109 13.03 1.13 29.96
C ALA A 109 12.19 0.82 31.23
N GLY A 110 11.96 -0.46 31.54
CA GLY A 110 11.24 -0.91 32.74
C GLY A 110 9.72 -0.87 32.63
N ARG A 111 9.15 -0.67 31.43
CA ARG A 111 7.70 -0.69 31.21
C ARG A 111 7.21 -2.14 31.17
N ARG A 112 6.16 -2.44 31.94
CA ARG A 112 5.59 -3.80 32.09
C ARG A 112 4.14 -3.94 31.61
N ARG A 113 3.50 -2.82 31.31
CA ARG A 113 2.13 -2.74 30.79
C ARG A 113 2.14 -1.79 29.62
N VAL A 114 1.85 -2.32 28.44
CA VAL A 114 1.80 -1.59 27.18
C VAL A 114 0.36 -1.66 26.67
N CYS A 115 -0.14 -0.55 26.14
CA CYS A 115 -1.43 -0.48 25.47
C CYS A 115 -1.16 -0.18 24.00
N PHE A 116 -1.73 -1.00 23.11
CA PHE A 116 -1.71 -0.76 21.68
C PHE A 116 -3.01 -0.04 21.30
N LEU A 117 -2.87 1.15 20.71
CA LEU A 117 -3.99 1.94 20.18
C LEU A 117 -3.88 1.90 18.65
N GLY A 118 -4.53 0.90 18.04
CA GLY A 118 -4.59 0.73 16.60
C GLY A 118 -5.97 1.05 16.03
N ALA A 119 -6.07 1.07 14.70
CA ALA A 119 -7.35 1.06 14.01
C ALA A 119 -7.91 -0.38 13.94
N THR A 120 -9.24 -0.52 13.83
CA THR A 120 -9.87 -1.83 13.63
C THR A 120 -9.74 -2.29 12.18
N GLY A 121 -9.37 -3.55 11.95
CA GLY A 121 -9.35 -4.18 10.62
C GLY A 121 -7.95 -4.29 9.99
N THR A 122 -7.89 -4.56 8.69
CA THR A 122 -6.67 -4.69 7.86
C THR A 122 -6.05 -3.33 7.52
N ALA A 123 -5.93 -2.43 8.50
CA ALA A 123 -5.32 -1.13 8.32
C ALA A 123 -3.79 -1.26 8.13
N SER A 124 -3.16 -0.25 7.53
CA SER A 124 -1.69 -0.16 7.28
C SER A 124 -0.83 -0.33 8.54
N ALA A 125 -1.43 -0.21 9.73
CA ALA A 125 -0.79 -0.36 11.04
C ALA A 125 -1.29 -1.59 11.83
N ALA A 126 -2.03 -2.52 11.20
CA ALA A 126 -2.52 -3.76 11.82
C ALA A 126 -1.56 -4.94 11.57
#